data_AF-A0A523DVZ5-F1
#
_entry.id   AF-A0A523DVZ5-F1
#
_cell.length_a   1.000
_cell.length_b   1.000
_cell.length_c   1.000
_cell.angle_alpha   90.00
_cell.angle_beta   90.00
_cell.angle_gamma   90.00
#
_symmetry.space_group_name_H-M   'P 1'
#
loop_
_entity.id
_entity.type
_entity.pdbx_description
1 polymer ?
#
loop_
_entity_poly.entity_id
_entity_poly.type
_entity_poly.pdbx_seq_one_letter_code
_entity_poly.pdbx_strand_id
1 'polypeptide(L)'
;MVRRLRYLVVCCSVLVALEARAQNGGLRGAVVDENNQPLAGVEVLLEPLGVMSREVRLESDANGTFVRMGIRLGEYRLTIQKEGYQTYMEEFKIRPGAPMRIDVILRSVAGTAGVAASEEEAAEYQQYFDQGVAELEAENYPAALAAFEQILELQPDSATAYFNLGIVYGKLGETDKALEHFGKAAVVRPDYYDAYDAIGDIYSAEGRWPETMEALAKAIEARPDSTEALYNYGGAAMNGGEFPKAREAFEKLLSSDPNHAAGHYQLGMILVNQGDNDAAVPHLEKYLDLAPEGSQAAAAKGILDYLKKN
;
A
#
# COMPACT_ATOMS: atom_id res chain seq x y z
N MET A 1 36.08 -51.93 -35.88
CA MET A 1 35.38 -52.27 -34.63
C MET A 1 35.84 -51.32 -33.52
N VAL A 2 35.29 -50.10 -33.44
CA VAL A 2 35.36 -49.23 -32.25
C VAL A 2 34.08 -48.38 -32.25
N ARG A 3 33.18 -48.66 -31.31
CA ARG A 3 32.06 -47.81 -30.89
C ARG A 3 32.60 -46.71 -29.99
N ARG A 4 32.03 -45.49 -30.10
CA ARG A 4 31.88 -44.44 -29.07
C ARG A 4 31.35 -43.21 -29.82
N LEU A 5 30.44 -42.37 -29.36
CA LEU A 5 29.47 -42.36 -28.27
C LEU A 5 28.70 -41.06 -28.59
N ARG A 6 27.44 -41.12 -29.02
CA ARG A 6 26.66 -39.89 -29.28
C ARG A 6 26.30 -39.27 -27.93
N TYR A 7 26.98 -38.21 -27.52
CA TYR A 7 26.48 -37.35 -26.46
C TYR A 7 25.36 -36.51 -27.03
N LEU A 8 24.14 -36.93 -26.72
CA LEU A 8 22.93 -36.14 -26.85
C LEU A 8 23.07 -34.98 -25.86
N VAL A 9 23.44 -33.80 -26.33
CA VAL A 9 23.31 -32.57 -25.54
C VAL A 9 21.81 -32.30 -25.46
N VAL A 10 21.19 -32.83 -24.41
CA VAL A 10 19.89 -32.36 -23.96
C VAL A 10 20.14 -30.96 -23.41
N CYS A 11 19.97 -29.95 -24.26
CA CYS A 11 19.71 -28.59 -23.82
C CYS A 11 18.41 -28.64 -23.03
N CYS A 12 18.51 -28.93 -21.73
CA CYS A 12 17.52 -28.49 -20.77
C CYS A 12 17.57 -26.96 -20.79
N SER A 13 16.85 -26.37 -21.74
CA SER A 13 16.25 -25.07 -21.55
C SER A 13 15.31 -25.22 -20.37
N VAL A 14 15.88 -25.07 -19.16
CA VAL A 14 15.11 -24.63 -18.01
C VAL A 14 14.63 -23.25 -18.42
N LEU A 15 13.47 -23.22 -19.09
CA LEU A 15 12.59 -22.07 -19.03
C LEU A 15 12.28 -21.93 -17.55
N VAL A 16 13.14 -21.19 -16.85
CA VAL A 16 12.67 -20.43 -15.70
C VAL A 16 11.68 -19.47 -16.33
N ALA A 17 10.43 -19.89 -16.36
CA ALA A 17 9.32 -18.98 -16.38
C ALA A 17 9.48 -18.16 -15.09
N LEU A 18 10.34 -17.14 -15.13
CA LEU A 18 10.03 -15.91 -14.44
C LEU A 18 8.69 -15.53 -15.05
N GLU A 19 7.61 -15.94 -14.38
CA GLU A 19 6.33 -15.28 -14.54
C GLU A 19 6.66 -13.80 -14.57
N ALA A 20 6.33 -13.15 -15.68
CA ALA A 20 6.41 -11.71 -15.78
C ALA A 20 5.64 -11.18 -14.57
N ARG A 21 6.38 -10.77 -13.52
CA ARG A 21 5.83 -10.18 -12.29
C ARG A 21 4.79 -9.20 -12.77
N ALA A 22 3.53 -9.47 -12.42
CA ALA A 22 2.39 -8.87 -13.08
C ALA A 22 2.58 -7.36 -13.16
N GLN A 23 2.75 -6.82 -14.37
CA GLN A 23 2.69 -5.37 -14.62
C GLN A 23 1.26 -4.83 -14.43
N ASN A 24 0.38 -5.63 -13.85
CA ASN A 24 -1.02 -5.37 -13.65
C ASN A 24 -1.34 -5.65 -12.18
N GLY A 25 -2.16 -4.80 -11.57
CA GLY A 25 -2.73 -5.02 -10.25
C GLY A 25 -4.05 -5.78 -10.34
N GLY A 26 -4.81 -5.71 -9.25
CA GLY A 26 -6.16 -6.22 -9.18
C GLY A 26 -6.99 -5.47 -8.16
N LEU A 27 -8.30 -5.65 -8.26
CA LEU A 27 -9.31 -5.13 -7.37
C LEU A 27 -10.19 -6.29 -6.93
N ARG A 28 -10.54 -6.33 -5.64
CA ARG A 28 -11.56 -7.23 -5.11
C ARG A 28 -12.36 -6.51 -4.04
N GLY A 29 -13.51 -7.04 -3.68
CA GLY A 29 -14.31 -6.46 -2.61
C GLY A 29 -15.60 -7.19 -2.36
N ALA A 30 -16.29 -6.75 -1.32
CA ALA A 30 -17.64 -7.15 -0.98
C ALA A 30 -18.55 -5.93 -0.83
N VAL A 31 -19.79 -6.05 -1.28
CA VAL A 31 -20.82 -5.04 -1.12
C VAL A 31 -21.94 -5.62 -0.26
N VAL A 32 -22.24 -4.93 0.84
CA VAL A 32 -23.30 -5.29 1.78
C VAL A 32 -24.25 -4.12 2.02
N ASP A 33 -25.43 -4.39 2.56
CA ASP A 33 -26.34 -3.35 3.05
C ASP A 33 -25.97 -2.90 4.49
N GLU A 34 -26.72 -1.93 5.02
CA GLU A 34 -26.58 -1.46 6.40
C GLU A 34 -26.78 -2.55 7.49
N ASN A 35 -27.36 -3.70 7.13
CA ASN A 35 -27.55 -4.85 8.02
C ASN A 35 -26.50 -5.94 7.79
N ASN A 36 -25.44 -5.64 7.04
CA ASN A 36 -24.35 -6.54 6.69
C ASN A 36 -24.81 -7.75 5.84
N GLN A 37 -25.90 -7.60 5.08
CA GLN A 37 -26.37 -8.61 4.12
C GLN A 37 -25.72 -8.39 2.75
N PRO A 38 -25.24 -9.46 2.07
CA PRO A 38 -24.59 -9.33 0.77
C PRO A 38 -25.56 -8.84 -0.31
N LEU A 39 -25.10 -7.89 -1.13
CA LEU A 39 -25.87 -7.34 -2.24
C LEU A 39 -25.37 -7.89 -3.57
N ALA A 40 -26.16 -8.77 -4.18
CA ALA A 40 -25.90 -9.26 -5.54
C ALA A 40 -26.34 -8.27 -6.62
N GLY A 41 -25.72 -8.35 -7.80
CA GLY A 41 -26.08 -7.54 -8.96
C GLY A 41 -25.76 -6.04 -8.81
N VAL A 42 -24.81 -5.70 -7.95
CA VAL A 42 -24.33 -4.32 -7.78
C VAL A 42 -23.37 -4.01 -8.92
N GLU A 43 -23.60 -2.90 -9.62
CA GLU A 43 -22.70 -2.45 -10.68
C GLU A 43 -21.45 -1.83 -10.05
N VAL A 44 -20.28 -2.31 -10.48
CA VAL A 44 -18.97 -1.83 -10.04
C VAL A 44 -18.23 -1.33 -11.27
N LEU A 45 -18.17 -0.02 -11.41
CA LEU A 45 -17.50 0.68 -12.50
C LEU A 45 -16.14 1.18 -12.02
N LEU A 46 -15.11 0.93 -12.82
CA LEU A 46 -13.75 1.38 -12.54
C LEU A 46 -13.21 2.17 -13.74
N GLU A 47 -13.09 3.48 -13.57
CA GLU A 47 -12.68 4.43 -14.60
C GLU A 47 -11.22 4.87 -14.38
N PRO A 48 -10.34 4.77 -15.38
CA PRO A 48 -8.96 5.24 -15.24
C PRO A 48 -8.89 6.78 -15.25
N LEU A 49 -8.23 7.34 -14.25
CA LEU A 49 -7.93 8.77 -14.16
C LEU A 49 -6.58 9.00 -14.86
N GLY A 50 -6.62 9.31 -16.16
CA GLY A 50 -5.42 9.55 -16.96
C GLY A 50 -5.39 8.76 -18.28
N VAL A 51 -4.22 8.21 -18.64
CA VAL A 51 -3.94 7.70 -20.01
C VAL A 51 -4.98 6.69 -20.47
N MET A 52 -5.68 7.03 -21.56
CA MET A 52 -6.59 6.23 -22.40
C MET A 52 -6.56 4.73 -22.11
N SER A 53 -7.24 4.32 -21.05
CA SER A 53 -7.52 2.92 -20.74
C SER A 53 -9.03 2.73 -20.81
N ARG A 54 -9.46 1.52 -21.14
CA ARG A 54 -10.89 1.21 -21.11
C ARG A 54 -11.33 1.15 -19.65
N GLU A 55 -12.50 1.70 -19.39
CA GLU A 55 -13.25 1.43 -18.16
C GLU A 55 -13.40 -0.08 -17.97
N VAL A 56 -13.44 -0.49 -16.71
CA VAL A 56 -13.71 -1.87 -16.32
C VAL A 56 -15.07 -1.89 -15.63
N ARG A 57 -16.01 -2.65 -16.20
CA ARG A 57 -17.31 -2.89 -15.60
C ARG A 57 -17.35 -4.29 -14.99
N LEU A 58 -17.79 -4.38 -13.75
CA LEU A 58 -17.96 -5.61 -12.99
C LEU A 58 -19.36 -5.59 -12.36
N GLU A 59 -19.81 -6.77 -11.93
CA GLU A 59 -21.07 -6.93 -11.20
C GLU A 59 -20.80 -7.83 -9.99
N SER A 60 -21.40 -7.51 -8.85
CA SER A 60 -21.26 -8.35 -7.65
C SER A 60 -22.02 -9.68 -7.80
N ASP A 61 -21.42 -10.75 -7.30
CA ASP A 61 -22.02 -12.09 -7.32
C ASP A 61 -23.11 -12.28 -6.25
N ALA A 62 -23.64 -13.50 -6.14
CA ALA A 62 -24.67 -13.84 -5.14
C ALA A 62 -24.23 -13.62 -3.67
N ASN A 63 -22.92 -13.57 -3.42
CA ASN A 63 -22.34 -13.28 -2.10
C ASN A 63 -21.97 -11.81 -1.94
N GLY A 64 -22.38 -10.95 -2.87
CA GLY A 64 -22.03 -9.53 -2.90
C GLY A 64 -20.57 -9.28 -3.24
N THR A 65 -19.82 -10.26 -3.73
CA THR A 65 -18.39 -10.13 -3.99
C THR A 65 -18.09 -9.77 -5.43
N PHE A 66 -17.03 -8.99 -5.66
CA PHE A 66 -16.50 -8.68 -6.98
C PHE A 66 -14.98 -8.86 -7.01
N VAL A 67 -14.45 -9.27 -8.15
CA VAL A 67 -13.00 -9.44 -8.34
C VAL A 67 -12.60 -9.22 -9.79
N ARG A 68 -11.50 -8.50 -9.97
CA ARG A 68 -10.85 -8.31 -11.26
C ARG A 68 -9.33 -8.29 -11.09
N MET A 69 -8.67 -9.25 -11.72
CA MET A 69 -7.23 -9.28 -11.88
C MET A 69 -6.81 -8.72 -13.24
N GLY A 70 -5.56 -8.29 -13.36
CA GLY A 70 -5.03 -7.83 -14.64
C GLY A 70 -5.40 -6.39 -14.97
N ILE A 71 -5.70 -5.58 -13.95
CA ILE A 71 -5.99 -4.15 -14.12
C ILE A 71 -4.66 -3.42 -14.28
N ARG A 72 -4.57 -2.46 -15.20
CA ARG A 72 -3.34 -1.69 -15.37
C ARG A 72 -3.04 -0.89 -14.10
N LEU A 73 -1.76 -0.59 -13.91
CA LEU A 73 -1.33 0.29 -12.83
C LEU A 73 -1.71 1.72 -13.16
N GLY A 74 -2.11 2.48 -12.14
CA GLY A 74 -2.54 3.85 -12.33
C GLY A 74 -3.56 4.29 -11.29
N GLU A 75 -4.04 5.51 -11.45
CA GLU A 75 -5.12 6.07 -10.64
C GLU A 75 -6.46 5.77 -11.29
N TYR A 76 -7.42 5.41 -10.45
CA TYR A 76 -8.74 4.98 -10.85
C TYR A 76 -9.79 5.58 -9.93
N ARG A 77 -10.93 5.89 -10.53
CA ARG A 77 -12.18 6.12 -9.85
C ARG A 77 -12.99 4.83 -9.84
N LEU A 78 -13.48 4.47 -8.66
CA LEU A 78 -14.42 3.39 -8.46
C LEU A 78 -15.79 3.99 -8.17
N THR A 79 -16.80 3.51 -8.87
CA THR A 79 -18.21 3.82 -8.62
C THR A 79 -18.94 2.50 -8.39
N ILE A 80 -19.61 2.39 -7.24
CA ILE A 80 -20.43 1.24 -6.87
C ILE A 80 -21.87 1.71 -6.72
N GLN A 81 -22.77 1.17 -7.53
CA GLN A 81 -24.16 1.63 -7.56
C GLN A 81 -25.16 0.48 -7.73
N LYS A 82 -26.34 0.68 -7.14
CA LYS A 82 -27.48 -0.23 -7.24
C LYS A 82 -28.78 0.53 -7.02
N GLU A 83 -29.81 0.22 -7.82
CA GLU A 83 -31.14 0.82 -7.66
C GLU A 83 -31.67 0.64 -6.22
N GLY A 84 -32.14 1.74 -5.63
CA GLY A 84 -32.63 1.78 -4.25
C GLY A 84 -31.55 1.99 -3.17
N TYR A 85 -30.29 2.15 -3.56
CA TYR A 85 -29.16 2.41 -2.67
C TYR A 85 -28.43 3.69 -3.07
N GLN A 86 -27.72 4.29 -2.11
CA GLN A 86 -26.80 5.39 -2.37
C GLN A 86 -25.66 4.94 -3.31
N THR A 87 -25.13 5.86 -4.10
CA THR A 87 -23.93 5.61 -4.91
C THR A 87 -22.69 5.77 -4.03
N TYR A 88 -21.77 4.80 -4.08
CA TYR A 88 -20.48 4.89 -3.40
C TYR A 88 -19.38 5.19 -4.41
N MET A 89 -18.47 6.10 -4.06
CA MET A 89 -17.34 6.49 -4.89
C MET A 89 -16.05 6.63 -4.12
N GLU A 90 -14.95 6.26 -4.77
CA GLU A 90 -13.63 6.46 -4.23
C GLU A 90 -12.59 6.56 -5.35
N GLU A 91 -11.60 7.43 -5.17
CA GLU A 91 -10.39 7.42 -5.98
C GLU A 91 -9.25 6.72 -5.25
N PHE A 92 -8.48 5.92 -5.99
CA PHE A 92 -7.31 5.23 -5.47
C PHE A 92 -6.32 4.90 -6.57
N LYS A 93 -5.14 4.47 -6.14
CA LYS A 93 -4.07 4.02 -7.03
C LYS A 93 -3.90 2.51 -7.00
N ILE A 94 -4.14 1.88 -8.15
CA ILE A 94 -3.80 0.48 -8.38
C ILE A 94 -2.28 0.36 -8.54
N ARG A 95 -1.70 -0.42 -7.65
CA ARG A 95 -0.26 -0.70 -7.55
C ARG A 95 0.00 -2.17 -7.91
N PRO A 96 1.24 -2.52 -8.29
CA PRO A 96 1.59 -3.92 -8.53
C PRO A 96 1.50 -4.71 -7.23
N GLY A 97 1.17 -6.01 -7.33
CA GLY A 97 1.12 -6.92 -6.19
C GLY A 97 -0.28 -7.49 -5.92
N ALA A 98 -0.57 -7.73 -4.64
CA ALA A 98 -1.86 -8.27 -4.20
C ALA A 98 -3.03 -7.37 -4.64
N PRO A 99 -4.18 -7.96 -4.99
CA PRO A 99 -5.34 -7.17 -5.36
C PRO A 99 -5.80 -6.33 -4.17
N MET A 100 -5.99 -5.03 -4.41
CA MET A 100 -6.52 -4.11 -3.43
C MET A 100 -7.95 -4.55 -3.06
N ARG A 101 -8.29 -4.48 -1.77
CA ARG A 101 -9.62 -4.84 -1.28
C ARG A 101 -10.40 -3.57 -0.97
N ILE A 102 -11.65 -3.52 -1.41
CA ILE A 102 -12.58 -2.44 -1.09
C ILE A 102 -13.91 -3.08 -0.71
N ASP A 103 -14.21 -3.07 0.59
CA ASP A 103 -15.48 -3.53 1.11
C ASP A 103 -16.38 -2.32 1.37
N VAL A 104 -17.62 -2.36 0.88
CA VAL A 104 -18.53 -1.22 0.87
C VAL A 104 -19.85 -1.58 1.51
N ILE A 105 -20.34 -0.68 2.35
CA ILE A 105 -21.70 -0.72 2.89
C ILE A 105 -22.55 0.27 2.09
N LEU A 106 -23.44 -0.23 1.24
CA LEU A 106 -24.40 0.62 0.54
C LEU A 106 -25.63 0.82 1.43
N ARG A 107 -25.94 2.08 1.73
CA ARG A 107 -27.13 2.43 2.52
C ARG A 107 -28.35 2.56 1.62
N SER A 108 -29.47 1.98 2.06
CA SER A 108 -30.74 2.12 1.35
C SER A 108 -31.27 3.56 1.37
N VAL A 109 -31.83 4.02 0.24
CA VAL A 109 -32.48 5.33 0.14
C VAL A 109 -34.00 5.10 0.15
N ALA A 110 -34.63 5.26 1.31
CA ALA A 110 -36.06 5.04 1.45
C ALA A 110 -36.87 6.16 0.78
N GLY A 111 -37.58 5.85 -0.31
CA GLY A 111 -38.71 6.67 -0.79
C GLY A 111 -38.39 7.80 -1.79
N THR A 112 -37.17 7.92 -2.30
CA THR A 112 -36.87 8.74 -3.48
C THR A 112 -36.55 7.82 -4.66
N ALA A 113 -37.04 8.19 -5.84
CA ALA A 113 -36.95 7.41 -7.07
C ALA A 113 -35.51 6.89 -7.29
N GLY A 114 -35.36 5.57 -7.27
CA GLY A 114 -34.11 4.82 -7.30
C GLY A 114 -33.30 4.88 -8.61
N VAL A 115 -33.33 6.01 -9.30
CA VAL A 115 -32.54 6.25 -10.52
C VAL A 115 -31.89 7.64 -10.50
N ALA A 116 -31.97 8.39 -9.39
CA ALA A 116 -31.50 9.78 -9.26
C ALA A 116 -30.37 9.99 -8.23
N ALA A 117 -29.68 8.93 -7.82
CA ALA A 117 -28.33 9.02 -7.21
C ALA A 117 -27.25 9.12 -8.33
N SER A 118 -27.61 9.80 -9.43
CA SER A 118 -27.22 9.48 -10.81
C SER A 118 -26.34 10.57 -11.41
N GLU A 119 -25.06 10.28 -11.66
CA GLU A 119 -24.08 11.17 -12.31
C GLU A 119 -23.81 12.53 -11.61
N GLU A 120 -24.79 13.18 -11.00
CA GLU A 120 -24.71 14.49 -10.36
C GLU A 120 -23.99 14.41 -9.01
N GLU A 121 -24.39 13.50 -8.10
CA GLU A 121 -23.64 13.23 -6.86
C GLU A 121 -22.20 12.79 -7.17
N ALA A 122 -22.02 12.09 -8.30
CA ALA A 122 -20.70 11.70 -8.78
C ALA A 122 -19.87 12.86 -9.30
N ALA A 123 -20.49 13.77 -10.03
CA ALA A 123 -19.87 15.01 -10.47
C ALA A 123 -19.55 15.93 -9.28
N GLU A 124 -20.42 16.01 -8.28
CA GLU A 124 -20.20 16.80 -7.07
C GLU A 124 -19.07 16.24 -6.21
N TYR A 125 -19.08 14.93 -5.94
CA TYR A 125 -17.96 14.25 -5.26
C TYR A 125 -16.65 14.56 -5.98
N GLN A 126 -16.64 14.40 -7.31
CA GLN A 126 -15.45 14.65 -8.11
C GLN A 126 -15.00 16.10 -8.00
N GLN A 127 -15.94 17.03 -8.15
CA GLN A 127 -15.65 18.46 -8.10
C GLN A 127 -15.01 18.82 -6.75
N TYR A 128 -15.58 18.35 -5.64
CA TYR A 128 -15.02 18.59 -4.31
C TYR A 128 -13.68 17.89 -4.10
N PHE A 129 -13.49 16.69 -4.67
CA PHE A 129 -12.21 15.99 -4.59
C PHE A 129 -11.11 16.72 -5.36
N ASP A 130 -11.36 17.07 -6.63
CA ASP A 130 -10.42 17.81 -7.48
C ASP A 130 -10.10 19.17 -6.86
N GLN A 131 -11.12 19.86 -6.34
CA GLN A 131 -10.93 21.11 -5.62
C GLN A 131 -10.08 20.91 -4.36
N GLY A 132 -10.39 19.91 -3.54
CA GLY A 132 -9.64 19.64 -2.30
C GLY A 132 -8.17 19.33 -2.56
N VAL A 133 -7.88 18.52 -3.57
CA VAL A 133 -6.51 18.20 -4.00
C VAL A 133 -5.81 19.45 -4.54
N ALA A 134 -6.44 20.21 -5.43
CA ALA A 134 -5.84 21.42 -6.00
C ALA A 134 -5.55 22.49 -4.94
N GLU A 135 -6.47 22.70 -3.99
CA GLU A 135 -6.28 23.65 -2.89
C GLU A 135 -5.22 23.17 -1.89
N LEU A 136 -5.10 21.85 -1.67
CA LEU A 136 -4.00 21.27 -0.88
C LEU A 136 -2.64 21.50 -1.56
N GLU A 137 -2.54 21.28 -2.88
CA GLU A 137 -1.33 21.57 -3.66
C GLU A 137 -0.97 23.06 -3.66
N ALA A 138 -1.98 23.94 -3.65
CA ALA A 138 -1.83 25.38 -3.53
C ALA A 138 -1.53 25.86 -2.10
N GLU A 139 -1.43 24.93 -1.13
CA GLU A 139 -1.26 25.19 0.31
C GLU A 139 -2.38 26.06 0.92
N ASN A 140 -3.55 26.11 0.27
CA ASN A 140 -4.75 26.78 0.78
C ASN A 140 -5.56 25.82 1.66
N TYR A 141 -5.00 25.52 2.82
CA TYR A 141 -5.55 24.52 3.74
C TYR A 141 -7.01 24.73 4.14
N PRO A 142 -7.51 25.96 4.42
CA PRO A 142 -8.93 26.16 4.73
C PRO A 142 -9.88 25.75 3.61
N ALA A 143 -9.52 26.02 2.35
CA ALA A 143 -10.32 25.63 1.20
C ALA A 143 -10.26 24.11 0.96
N ALA A 144 -9.08 23.51 1.15
CA ALA A 144 -8.91 22.05 1.08
C ALA A 144 -9.76 21.32 2.14
N LEU A 145 -9.75 21.80 3.40
CA LEU A 145 -10.60 21.25 4.47
C LEU A 145 -12.08 21.32 4.08
N ALA A 146 -12.55 22.50 3.66
CA ALA A 146 -13.95 22.69 3.29
C ALA A 146 -14.39 21.74 2.16
N ALA A 147 -13.53 21.55 1.15
CA ALA A 147 -13.82 20.65 0.03
C ALA A 147 -13.90 19.19 0.48
N PHE A 148 -12.95 18.70 1.28
CA PHE A 148 -13.00 17.33 1.79
C PHE A 148 -14.14 17.10 2.82
N GLU A 149 -14.54 18.13 3.57
CA GLU A 149 -15.73 18.10 4.43
C GLU A 149 -17.01 17.94 3.60
N GLN A 150 -17.14 18.62 2.44
CA GLN A 150 -18.28 18.39 1.54
C GLN A 150 -18.35 16.95 1.03
N ILE A 151 -17.21 16.31 0.78
CA ILE A 151 -17.18 14.89 0.43
C ILE A 151 -17.76 14.03 1.55
N LEU A 152 -17.49 14.37 2.81
CA LEU A 152 -18.02 13.61 3.96
C LEU A 152 -19.52 13.85 4.20
N GLU A 153 -20.06 14.98 3.76
CA GLU A 153 -21.52 15.21 3.75
C GLU A 153 -22.20 14.33 2.69
N LEU A 154 -21.59 14.17 1.52
CA LEU A 154 -22.07 13.28 0.45
C LEU A 154 -21.87 11.79 0.80
N GLN A 155 -20.68 11.45 1.31
CA GLN A 155 -20.26 10.09 1.63
C GLN A 155 -19.54 10.07 2.99
N PRO A 156 -20.28 9.87 4.10
CA PRO A 156 -19.72 9.88 5.46
C PRO A 156 -18.67 8.80 5.74
N ASP A 157 -18.58 7.78 4.88
CA ASP A 157 -17.62 6.68 4.93
C ASP A 157 -16.59 6.76 3.78
N SER A 158 -16.22 7.96 3.35
CA SER A 158 -15.07 8.16 2.44
C SER A 158 -13.74 8.07 3.18
N ALA A 159 -13.07 6.90 3.10
CA ALA A 159 -11.73 6.72 3.64
C ALA A 159 -10.72 7.69 3.01
N THR A 160 -10.85 7.96 1.70
CA THR A 160 -10.01 8.91 0.97
C THR A 160 -10.22 10.35 1.44
N ALA A 161 -11.44 10.80 1.75
CA ALA A 161 -11.65 12.13 2.32
C ALA A 161 -11.04 12.27 3.71
N TYR A 162 -11.24 11.28 4.59
CA TYR A 162 -10.59 11.25 5.90
C TYR A 162 -9.06 11.26 5.80
N PHE A 163 -8.49 10.49 4.88
CA PHE A 163 -7.04 10.48 4.66
C PHE A 163 -6.51 11.85 4.22
N ASN A 164 -7.19 12.51 3.27
CA ASN A 164 -6.77 13.84 2.83
C ASN A 164 -6.95 14.93 3.89
N LEU A 165 -8.02 14.87 4.71
CA LEU A 165 -8.15 15.73 5.89
C LEU A 165 -6.97 15.52 6.86
N GLY A 166 -6.55 14.25 7.06
CA GLY A 166 -5.37 13.92 7.83
C GLY A 166 -4.09 14.57 7.28
N ILE A 167 -3.89 14.54 5.96
CA ILE A 167 -2.77 15.23 5.29
C ILE A 167 -2.84 16.74 5.56
N VAL A 168 -4.00 17.37 5.37
CA VAL A 168 -4.17 18.82 5.55
C VAL A 168 -3.86 19.23 6.99
N TYR A 169 -4.38 18.52 8.00
CA TYR A 169 -4.04 18.79 9.40
C TYR A 169 -2.57 18.55 9.72
N GLY A 170 -1.94 17.53 9.12
CA GLY A 170 -0.50 17.31 9.23
C GLY A 170 0.32 18.49 8.69
N LYS A 171 -0.08 19.06 7.55
CA LYS A 171 0.55 20.26 6.97
C LYS A 171 0.37 21.52 7.83
N LEU A 172 -0.75 21.60 8.56
CA LEU A 172 -1.00 22.65 9.55
C LEU A 172 -0.24 22.45 10.87
N GLY A 173 0.43 21.31 11.05
CA GLY A 173 1.10 20.94 12.30
C GLY A 173 0.14 20.50 13.41
N GLU A 174 -1.12 20.24 13.09
CA GLU A 174 -2.14 19.76 14.02
C GLU A 174 -2.13 18.22 14.11
N THR A 175 -1.03 17.68 14.65
CA THR A 175 -0.73 16.24 14.68
C THR A 175 -1.86 15.37 15.26
N ASP A 176 -2.48 15.80 16.37
CA ASP A 176 -3.57 15.05 17.00
C ASP A 176 -4.78 14.88 16.07
N LYS A 177 -5.13 15.94 15.32
CA LYS A 177 -6.23 15.87 14.34
C LYS A 177 -5.84 15.04 13.12
N ALA A 178 -4.58 15.11 12.70
CA ALA A 178 -4.08 14.27 11.62
C ALA A 178 -4.22 12.78 11.98
N LEU A 179 -3.76 12.37 13.16
CA LEU A 179 -3.92 11.01 13.68
C LEU A 179 -5.40 10.60 13.80
N GLU A 180 -6.27 11.48 14.29
CA GLU A 180 -7.70 11.21 14.36
C GLU A 180 -8.28 10.87 12.97
N HIS A 181 -7.94 11.65 11.96
CA HIS A 181 -8.50 11.50 10.61
C HIS A 181 -7.88 10.32 9.86
N PHE A 182 -6.57 10.09 9.99
CA PHE A 182 -5.95 8.85 9.49
C PHE A 182 -6.53 7.61 10.18
N GLY A 183 -6.79 7.68 11.48
CA GLY A 183 -7.46 6.61 12.24
C GLY A 183 -8.87 6.33 11.70
N LYS A 184 -9.67 7.36 11.41
CA LYS A 184 -10.98 7.20 10.77
C LYS A 184 -10.86 6.56 9.38
N ALA A 185 -9.89 6.97 8.57
CA ALA A 185 -9.63 6.36 7.27
C ALA A 185 -9.31 4.86 7.39
N ALA A 186 -8.51 4.47 8.39
CA ALA A 186 -8.16 3.09 8.69
C ALA A 186 -9.33 2.26 9.27
N VAL A 187 -10.25 2.90 10.01
CA VAL A 187 -11.48 2.22 10.49
C VAL A 187 -12.43 1.94 9.33
N VAL A 188 -12.61 2.91 8.44
CA VAL A 188 -13.46 2.78 7.25
C VAL A 188 -12.87 1.75 6.29
N ARG A 189 -11.56 1.81 6.05
CA ARG A 189 -10.83 0.86 5.22
C ARG A 189 -9.68 0.21 6.00
N PRO A 190 -9.90 -0.97 6.62
CA PRO A 190 -8.90 -1.68 7.42
C PRO A 190 -7.67 -2.19 6.66
N ASP A 191 -7.65 -2.13 5.33
CA ASP A 191 -6.49 -2.43 4.49
C ASP A 191 -5.90 -1.16 3.84
N TYR A 192 -6.21 0.03 4.36
CA TYR A 192 -5.69 1.28 3.84
C TYR A 192 -4.23 1.51 4.24
N TYR A 193 -3.33 0.93 3.46
CA TYR A 193 -1.88 1.06 3.65
C TYR A 193 -1.45 2.51 3.89
N ASP A 194 -1.87 3.44 3.03
CA ASP A 194 -1.33 4.81 3.04
C ASP A 194 -1.73 5.54 4.35
N ALA A 195 -2.89 5.20 4.94
CA ALA A 195 -3.29 5.70 6.26
C ALA A 195 -2.43 5.13 7.40
N TYR A 196 -2.15 3.83 7.39
CA TYR A 196 -1.29 3.21 8.40
C TYR A 196 0.16 3.66 8.32
N ASP A 197 0.66 3.87 7.09
CA ASP A 197 2.00 4.40 6.84
C ASP A 197 2.13 5.81 7.41
N ALA A 198 1.15 6.70 7.14
CA ALA A 198 1.11 8.05 7.69
C ALA A 198 1.01 8.08 9.23
N ILE A 199 0.23 7.18 9.84
CA ILE A 199 0.19 7.03 11.31
C ILE A 199 1.56 6.59 11.85
N GLY A 200 2.20 5.63 11.17
CA GLY A 200 3.54 5.15 11.51
C GLY A 200 4.58 6.26 11.45
N ASP A 201 4.56 7.09 10.41
CA ASP A 201 5.46 8.24 10.25
C ASP A 201 5.31 9.25 11.39
N ILE A 202 4.08 9.55 11.79
CA ILE A 202 3.81 10.46 12.91
C ILE A 202 4.40 9.90 14.21
N TYR A 203 4.11 8.65 14.55
CA TYR A 203 4.64 8.06 15.79
C TYR A 203 6.16 7.87 15.75
N SER A 204 6.72 7.61 14.57
CA SER A 204 8.17 7.51 14.37
C SER A 204 8.85 8.86 14.65
N ALA A 205 8.27 9.96 14.17
CA ALA A 205 8.75 11.31 14.46
C ALA A 205 8.68 11.68 15.96
N GLU A 206 7.70 11.12 16.69
CA GLU A 206 7.57 11.27 18.14
C GLU A 206 8.48 10.31 18.94
N GLY A 207 9.20 9.40 18.28
CA GLY A 207 10.02 8.36 18.92
C GLY A 207 9.20 7.27 19.62
N ARG A 208 7.92 7.13 19.28
CA ARG A 208 6.98 6.15 19.84
C ARG A 208 7.07 4.85 19.05
N TRP A 209 8.17 4.13 19.27
CA TRP A 209 8.51 2.92 18.50
C TRP A 209 7.47 1.80 18.59
N PRO A 210 6.86 1.48 19.75
CA PRO A 210 5.82 0.46 19.83
C PRO A 210 4.61 0.76 18.93
N GLU A 211 4.11 1.99 18.97
CA GLU A 211 2.97 2.44 18.16
C GLU A 211 3.34 2.54 16.67
N THR A 212 4.57 2.96 16.36
CA THR A 212 5.10 2.94 14.98
C THR A 212 5.09 1.52 14.43
N MET A 213 5.56 0.53 15.20
CA MET A 213 5.57 -0.87 14.79
C MET A 213 4.15 -1.43 14.63
N GLU A 214 3.20 -1.05 15.48
CA GLU A 214 1.80 -1.46 15.35
C GLU A 214 1.19 -0.95 14.04
N ALA A 215 1.36 0.33 13.73
CA ALA A 215 0.87 0.94 12.50
C ALA A 215 1.53 0.31 11.27
N LEU A 216 2.85 0.16 11.26
CA LEU A 216 3.58 -0.45 10.15
C LEU A 216 3.27 -1.94 9.98
N ALA A 217 2.98 -2.68 11.06
CA ALA A 217 2.48 -4.05 10.96
C ALA A 217 1.15 -4.09 10.19
N LYS A 218 0.22 -3.15 10.44
CA LYS A 218 -1.02 -3.02 9.67
C LYS A 218 -0.77 -2.61 8.21
N ALA A 219 0.18 -1.73 7.96
CA ALA A 219 0.61 -1.42 6.59
C ALA A 219 1.16 -2.67 5.87
N ILE A 220 1.96 -3.50 6.56
CA ILE A 220 2.47 -4.76 6.02
C ILE A 220 1.35 -5.79 5.83
N GLU A 221 0.35 -5.87 6.72
CA GLU A 221 -0.83 -6.71 6.52
C GLU A 221 -1.58 -6.30 5.23
N ALA A 222 -1.74 -4.99 4.99
CA ALA A 222 -2.37 -4.45 3.80
C ALA A 222 -1.54 -4.67 2.52
N ARG A 223 -0.20 -4.54 2.61
CA ARG A 223 0.74 -4.77 1.50
C ARG A 223 1.94 -5.61 1.97
N PRO A 224 1.83 -6.94 1.97
CA PRO A 224 2.85 -7.85 2.54
C PRO A 224 4.24 -7.74 1.93
N ASP A 225 4.33 -7.28 0.68
CA ASP A 225 5.56 -7.17 -0.08
C ASP A 225 6.06 -5.71 -0.20
N SER A 226 5.47 -4.78 0.55
CA SER A 226 5.96 -3.39 0.58
C SER A 226 7.35 -3.34 1.20
N THR A 227 8.37 -3.13 0.37
CA THR A 227 9.76 -2.98 0.81
C THR A 227 9.94 -1.77 1.71
N GLU A 228 9.20 -0.70 1.46
CA GLU A 228 9.19 0.52 2.28
C GLU A 228 8.65 0.26 3.68
N ALA A 229 7.45 -0.34 3.81
CA ALA A 229 6.89 -0.65 5.11
C ALA A 229 7.74 -1.67 5.89
N LEU A 230 8.31 -2.68 5.21
CA LEU A 230 9.24 -3.62 5.84
C LEU A 230 10.53 -2.94 6.32
N TYR A 231 11.06 -2.00 5.55
CA TYR A 231 12.26 -1.24 5.92
C TYR A 231 11.98 -0.33 7.12
N ASN A 232 10.87 0.41 7.07
CA ASN A 232 10.45 1.31 8.14
C ASN A 232 10.15 0.51 9.43
N TYR A 233 9.50 -0.64 9.31
CA TYR A 233 9.22 -1.52 10.47
C TYR A 233 10.52 -2.06 11.07
N GLY A 234 11.45 -2.51 10.23
CA GLY A 234 12.77 -2.96 10.68
C GLY A 234 13.54 -1.85 11.41
N GLY A 235 13.52 -0.64 10.87
CA GLY A 235 14.10 0.55 11.52
C GLY A 235 13.43 0.89 12.85
N ALA A 236 12.10 0.91 12.90
CA ALA A 236 11.36 1.15 14.14
C ALA A 236 11.66 0.09 15.20
N ALA A 237 11.71 -1.19 14.81
CA ALA A 237 12.08 -2.29 15.68
C ALA A 237 13.51 -2.16 16.22
N MET A 238 14.48 -1.74 15.42
CA MET A 238 15.83 -1.46 15.90
C MET A 238 15.84 -0.35 16.95
N ASN A 239 15.16 0.76 16.69
CA ASN A 239 15.10 1.90 17.62
C ASN A 239 14.34 1.55 18.92
N GLY A 240 13.35 0.66 18.83
CA GLY A 240 12.63 0.08 19.98
C GLY A 240 13.40 -1.02 20.73
N GLY A 241 14.57 -1.44 20.25
CA GLY A 241 15.37 -2.54 20.84
C GLY A 241 14.88 -3.95 20.50
N GLU A 242 13.89 -4.09 19.62
CA GLU A 242 13.28 -5.34 19.17
C GLU A 242 14.08 -5.99 18.02
N PHE A 243 15.37 -6.24 18.25
CA PHE A 243 16.30 -6.76 17.21
C PHE A 243 15.82 -8.04 16.50
N PRO A 244 15.17 -9.03 17.16
CA PRO A 244 14.64 -10.20 16.46
C PRO A 244 13.59 -9.84 15.40
N LYS A 245 12.68 -8.90 15.70
CA LYS A 245 11.65 -8.44 14.76
C LYS A 245 12.26 -7.63 13.63
N ALA A 246 13.27 -6.81 13.94
CA ALA A 246 14.01 -6.06 12.91
C ALA A 246 14.68 -7.00 11.91
N ARG A 247 15.34 -8.06 12.40
CA ARG A 247 15.97 -9.10 11.56
C ARG A 247 14.96 -9.73 10.61
N GLU A 248 13.83 -10.21 11.14
CA GLU A 248 12.78 -10.85 10.34
C GLU A 248 12.26 -9.89 9.24
N ALA A 249 12.03 -8.62 9.58
CA ALA A 249 11.57 -7.63 8.62
C ALA A 249 12.58 -7.38 7.49
N PHE A 250 13.87 -7.25 7.80
CA PHE A 250 14.91 -7.07 6.77
C PHE A 250 15.15 -8.34 5.94
N GLU A 251 15.06 -9.53 6.54
CA GLU A 251 15.13 -10.81 5.80
C GLU A 251 13.95 -10.94 4.81
N LYS A 252 12.73 -10.60 5.25
CA LYS A 252 11.55 -10.58 4.38
C LYS A 252 11.68 -9.53 3.28
N LEU A 253 12.16 -8.33 3.60
CA LEU A 253 12.44 -7.28 2.62
C LEU A 253 13.41 -7.78 1.55
N LEU A 254 14.55 -8.34 1.95
CA LEU A 254 15.58 -8.81 1.02
C LEU A 254 15.16 -10.04 0.22
N SER A 255 14.18 -10.81 0.71
CA SER A 255 13.55 -11.88 -0.06
C SER A 255 12.71 -11.31 -1.22
N SER A 256 12.05 -10.16 -1.01
CA SER A 256 11.24 -9.48 -2.04
C SER A 256 12.09 -8.63 -2.99
N ASP A 257 13.07 -7.89 -2.45
CA ASP A 257 14.05 -7.08 -3.16
C ASP A 257 15.51 -7.42 -2.75
N PRO A 258 16.14 -8.41 -3.41
CA PRO A 258 17.52 -8.82 -3.13
C PRO A 258 18.60 -7.78 -3.48
N ASN A 259 18.24 -6.63 -4.05
CA ASN A 259 19.17 -5.55 -4.37
C ASN A 259 18.92 -4.29 -3.53
N HIS A 260 18.16 -4.41 -2.44
CA HIS A 260 17.92 -3.30 -1.53
C HIS A 260 19.16 -3.03 -0.65
N ALA A 261 20.01 -2.09 -1.08
CA ALA A 261 21.29 -1.80 -0.44
C ALA A 261 21.16 -1.50 1.07
N ALA A 262 20.25 -0.59 1.45
CA ALA A 262 20.07 -0.22 2.85
C ALA A 262 19.61 -1.42 3.71
N GLY A 263 18.83 -2.36 3.14
CA GLY A 263 18.38 -3.56 3.84
C GLY A 263 19.53 -4.51 4.14
N HIS A 264 20.44 -4.69 3.17
CA HIS A 264 21.68 -5.45 3.37
C HIS A 264 22.56 -4.84 4.45
N TYR A 265 22.71 -3.52 4.47
CA TYR A 265 23.48 -2.85 5.54
C TYR A 265 22.86 -3.09 6.92
N GLN A 266 21.56 -2.85 7.08
CA GLN A 266 20.89 -3.01 8.39
C GLN A 266 20.92 -4.46 8.89
N LEU A 267 20.66 -5.44 8.02
CA LEU A 267 20.73 -6.86 8.40
C LEU A 267 22.17 -7.26 8.77
N GLY A 268 23.16 -6.80 8.00
CA GLY A 268 24.58 -7.02 8.32
C GLY A 268 24.94 -6.47 9.71
N MET A 269 24.51 -5.24 10.03
CA MET A 269 24.73 -4.63 11.34
C MET A 269 24.07 -5.41 12.49
N ILE A 270 22.84 -5.90 12.29
CA ILE A 270 22.15 -6.72 13.28
C ILE A 270 22.91 -8.03 13.53
N LEU A 271 23.39 -8.69 12.48
CA LEU A 271 24.13 -9.95 12.58
C LEU A 271 25.48 -9.76 13.29
N VAL A 272 26.20 -8.67 12.99
CA VAL A 272 27.42 -8.30 13.74
C VAL A 272 27.14 -8.11 15.22
N ASN A 273 26.06 -7.41 15.56
CA ASN A 273 25.68 -7.19 16.96
C ASN A 273 25.30 -8.51 17.68
N GLN A 274 24.79 -9.49 16.94
CA GLN A 274 24.49 -10.85 17.43
C GLN A 274 25.74 -11.75 17.50
N GLY A 275 26.89 -11.30 16.97
CA GLY A 275 28.12 -12.08 16.86
C GLY A 275 28.11 -13.11 15.72
N ASP A 276 27.10 -13.10 14.86
CA ASP A 276 26.98 -13.98 13.69
C ASP A 276 27.74 -13.39 12.50
N ASN A 277 29.06 -13.30 12.67
CA ASN A 277 29.95 -12.61 11.74
C ASN A 277 29.98 -13.27 10.35
N ASP A 278 29.94 -14.61 10.32
CA ASP A 278 29.92 -15.38 9.07
C ASP A 278 28.68 -15.06 8.23
N ALA A 279 27.52 -14.90 8.87
CA ALA A 279 26.31 -14.47 8.18
C ALA A 279 26.33 -12.98 7.83
N ALA A 280 27.00 -12.13 8.62
CA ALA A 280 27.04 -10.68 8.36
C ALA A 280 27.85 -10.30 7.12
N VAL A 281 29.00 -10.96 6.90
CA VAL A 281 29.93 -10.69 5.79
C VAL A 281 29.26 -10.58 4.42
N PRO A 282 28.46 -11.57 3.94
CA PRO A 282 27.84 -11.48 2.62
C PRO A 282 26.87 -10.31 2.48
N HIS A 283 26.20 -9.89 3.56
CA HIS A 283 25.32 -8.72 3.51
C HIS A 283 26.10 -7.41 3.42
N LEU A 284 27.20 -7.26 4.16
CA LEU A 284 28.06 -6.07 4.07
C LEU A 284 28.76 -5.96 2.71
N GLU A 285 29.23 -7.09 2.15
CA GLU A 285 29.78 -7.13 0.79
C GLU A 285 28.75 -6.70 -0.25
N LYS A 286 27.54 -7.30 -0.19
CA LYS A 286 26.45 -6.95 -1.11
C LYS A 286 26.05 -5.48 -0.99
N TYR A 287 26.04 -4.91 0.21
CA TYR A 287 25.82 -3.47 0.39
C TYR A 287 26.89 -2.63 -0.33
N LEU A 288 28.17 -2.96 -0.16
CA LEU A 288 29.28 -2.24 -0.80
C LEU A 288 29.28 -2.40 -2.33
N ASP A 289 28.83 -3.54 -2.85
CA ASP A 289 28.65 -3.75 -4.29
C ASP A 289 27.52 -2.87 -4.85
N LEU A 290 26.42 -2.74 -4.11
CA LEU A 290 25.24 -1.96 -4.53
C LEU A 290 25.44 -0.45 -4.33
N ALA A 291 26.16 -0.05 -3.28
CA ALA A 291 26.33 1.34 -2.86
C ALA A 291 27.78 1.63 -2.41
N PRO A 292 28.77 1.56 -3.34
CA PRO A 292 30.19 1.70 -3.00
C PRO A 292 30.57 3.09 -2.45
N GLU A 293 29.78 4.11 -2.78
CA GLU A 293 29.92 5.49 -2.29
C GLU A 293 28.75 5.89 -1.36
N GLY A 294 28.00 4.91 -0.85
CA GLY A 294 26.89 5.14 0.06
C GLY A 294 27.34 5.77 1.38
N SER A 295 26.42 6.43 2.08
CA SER A 295 26.70 7.12 3.36
C SER A 295 27.32 6.21 4.43
N GLN A 296 27.04 4.90 4.37
CA GLN A 296 27.57 3.91 5.30
C GLN A 296 28.74 3.09 4.72
N ALA A 297 29.20 3.37 3.49
CA ALA A 297 30.21 2.55 2.81
C ALA A 297 31.55 2.49 3.58
N ALA A 298 32.00 3.63 4.12
CA ALA A 298 33.23 3.67 4.91
C ALA A 298 33.11 2.83 6.20
N ALA A 299 31.96 2.90 6.88
CA ALA A 299 31.68 2.13 8.08
C ALA A 299 31.59 0.63 7.77
N ALA A 300 30.82 0.25 6.75
CA ALA A 300 30.68 -1.12 6.29
C ALA A 300 32.02 -1.74 5.90
N LYS A 301 32.89 -0.99 5.20
CA LYS A 301 34.23 -1.44 4.85
C LYS A 301 35.11 -1.67 6.09
N GLY A 302 35.09 -0.74 7.05
CA GLY A 302 35.83 -0.87 8.29
C GLY A 302 35.43 -2.11 9.10
N ILE A 303 34.12 -2.37 9.18
CA ILE A 303 33.57 -3.56 9.84
C ILE A 303 34.00 -4.82 9.08
N LEU A 304 33.81 -4.86 7.76
CA LEU A 304 34.17 -6.00 6.94
C LEU A 304 35.67 -6.36 7.03
N ASP A 305 36.55 -5.36 7.01
CA ASP A 305 37.99 -5.54 7.17
C ASP A 305 38.37 -6.10 8.55
N TYR A 306 37.61 -5.75 9.59
CA TYR A 306 37.79 -6.29 10.94
C TYR A 306 37.31 -7.75 11.02
N LEU A 307 36.13 -8.05 10.47
CA LEU A 307 35.53 -9.39 10.47
C LEU A 307 36.35 -10.40 9.65
N LYS A 308 37.02 -9.98 8.58
CA LYS A 308 37.86 -10.88 7.77
C LYS A 308 39.21 -11.22 8.41
N LYS A 309 39.62 -10.48 9.43
CA LYS A 309 40.92 -10.65 10.10
C LYS A 309 40.85 -11.47 11.37
N ASN A 310 39.66 -11.67 11.94
CA ASN A 310 39.42 -12.32 13.23
C ASN A 310 38.37 -13.42 13.07
#